data_AF-A0A418XBW9-F1
#
_entry.id   AF-A0A418XBW9-F1
#
_cell.length_a   1.000
_cell.length_b   1.000
_cell.length_c   1.000
_cell.angle_alpha   90.00
_cell.angle_beta   90.00
_cell.angle_gamma   90.00
#
_symmetry.space_group_name_H-M   'P 1'
#
loop_
_entity.id
_entity.type
_entity.pdbx_description
1 polymer ?
#
loop_
_entity_poly.entity_id
_entity_poly.type
_entity_poly.pdbx_seq_one_letter_code
_entity_poly.pdbx_strand_id
1 'polypeptide(L)'
;MLITGIKSRPIYDQLRPLLGGTRHIVAGQGSGGRAMLRLLDEMAGLNLRTTLLYSLESFSGQNHLDELQLIPVADLRVYASNRELIKDLTELLGQARMGTRLYLSGSESFIGTTMQVVTAFDLNRDEVLRENSGTLVRRVWCVHCDTYIENVTQRVFQCPGCALTLVVRDHYSRRLAAFQAVKADAEVPGELPEAEELDT
;
A
#
# COMPACT_ATOMS: atom_id res chain seq x y z
N MET A 1 -21.46 -14.64 -1.12
CA MET A 1 -21.42 -14.76 0.36
C MET A 1 -19.96 -14.71 0.81
N LEU A 2 -19.54 -13.63 1.46
CA LEU A 2 -18.16 -13.48 1.96
C LEU A 2 -17.86 -14.56 3.01
N ILE A 3 -16.73 -15.23 2.86
CA ILE A 3 -16.22 -16.11 3.92
C ILE A 3 -15.53 -15.21 4.94
N THR A 4 -16.17 -14.98 6.08
CA THR A 4 -15.55 -14.31 7.23
C THR A 4 -14.40 -15.18 7.77
N GLY A 5 -13.34 -14.54 8.31
CA GLY A 5 -12.23 -15.27 8.93
C GLY A 5 -11.11 -15.73 7.99
N ILE A 6 -11.01 -15.18 6.78
CA ILE A 6 -9.87 -15.48 5.88
C ILE A 6 -8.57 -14.89 6.45
N LYS A 7 -7.76 -15.77 7.03
CA LYS A 7 -6.47 -15.46 7.70
C LYS A 7 -5.44 -14.75 6.82
N SER A 8 -5.60 -14.82 5.49
CA SER A 8 -4.67 -14.21 4.55
C SER A 8 -4.89 -12.70 4.37
N ARG A 9 -6.09 -12.17 4.65
CA ARG A 9 -6.40 -10.75 4.44
C ARG A 9 -5.39 -9.86 5.18
N PRO A 10 -4.90 -8.77 4.54
CA PRO A 10 -4.00 -7.86 5.21
C PRO A 10 -4.73 -7.18 6.37
N ILE A 11 -4.06 -7.14 7.52
CA ILE A 11 -4.48 -6.32 8.65
C ILE A 11 -3.59 -5.09 8.62
N TYR A 12 -4.21 -3.92 8.51
CA TYR A 12 -3.52 -2.64 8.55
C TYR A 12 -3.46 -2.13 9.99
N ASP A 13 -2.33 -1.50 10.29
CA ASP A 13 -2.03 -0.86 11.56
C ASP A 13 -2.64 0.55 11.60
N GLN A 14 -2.63 1.14 12.79
CA GLN A 14 -2.67 2.59 12.94
C GLN A 14 -1.21 3.07 13.09
N LEU A 15 -0.79 4.05 12.30
CA LEU A 15 0.53 4.64 12.42
C LEU A 15 0.68 5.29 13.80
N ARG A 16 1.76 4.93 14.49
CA ARG A 16 2.18 5.45 15.79
C ARG A 16 3.71 5.40 15.89
N PRO A 17 4.37 6.27 16.66
CA PRO A 17 5.83 6.26 16.76
C PRO A 17 6.38 4.89 17.23
N LEU A 18 7.22 4.24 16.42
CA LEU A 18 8.02 3.08 16.81
C LEU A 18 9.25 3.56 17.58
N LEU A 19 9.15 3.57 18.91
CA LEU A 19 10.22 4.03 19.79
C LEU A 19 11.49 3.16 19.66
N GLY A 20 12.66 3.75 19.93
CA GLY A 20 13.96 3.07 19.85
C GLY A 20 14.53 2.96 18.42
N GLY A 21 13.85 3.52 17.42
CA GLY A 21 14.44 3.79 16.11
C GLY A 21 15.44 4.95 16.16
N THR A 22 16.46 4.89 15.31
CA THR A 22 17.45 5.98 15.12
C THR A 22 17.18 6.80 13.87
N ARG A 23 16.43 6.22 12.91
CA ARG A 23 16.01 6.87 11.67
C ARG A 23 14.58 6.45 11.35
N HIS A 24 13.76 7.44 10.99
CA HIS A 24 12.35 7.22 10.66
C HIS A 24 12.12 7.62 9.21
N ILE A 25 11.49 6.75 8.44
CA ILE A 25 11.10 7.00 7.04
C ILE A 25 9.59 6.89 6.98
N VAL A 26 8.91 7.96 6.61
CA VAL A 26 7.46 7.99 6.44
C VAL A 26 7.20 8.14 4.95
N ALA A 27 6.59 7.12 4.34
CA ALA A 27 6.27 7.10 2.92
C ALA A 27 4.75 7.03 2.73
N GLY A 28 4.19 8.00 2.00
CA GLY A 28 2.76 8.01 1.77
C GLY A 28 2.33 8.57 0.42
N GLN A 29 1.06 8.33 0.12
CA GLN A 29 0.42 8.68 -1.13
C GLN A 29 -0.93 9.35 -0.86
N GLY A 30 -1.19 10.52 -1.46
CA GLY A 30 -2.53 11.11 -1.57
C GLY A 30 -3.30 11.18 -0.24
N SER A 31 -4.40 10.41 -0.11
CA SER A 31 -5.18 10.33 1.14
C SER A 31 -4.40 9.82 2.35
N GLY A 32 -3.28 9.13 2.14
CA GLY A 32 -2.35 8.72 3.19
C GLY A 32 -1.72 9.87 3.95
N GLY A 33 -1.70 11.07 3.38
CA GLY A 33 -1.22 12.27 4.05
C GLY A 33 -1.90 12.51 5.41
N ARG A 34 -3.19 12.20 5.55
CA ARG A 34 -3.89 12.35 6.84
C ARG A 34 -3.30 11.48 7.96
N ALA A 35 -2.92 10.24 7.65
CA ALA A 35 -2.27 9.35 8.62
C ALA A 35 -0.84 9.83 8.93
N MET A 36 -0.13 10.37 7.94
CA MET A 36 1.19 10.97 8.13
C MET A 36 1.15 12.18 9.06
N LEU A 37 0.20 13.11 8.83
CA LEU A 37 0.02 14.29 9.67
C LEU A 37 -0.22 13.90 11.14
N ARG A 38 -1.11 12.93 11.38
CA ARG A 38 -1.36 12.41 12.73
C ARG A 38 -0.11 11.78 13.35
N LEU A 39 0.60 10.94 12.60
CA LEU A 39 1.85 10.34 13.08
C LEU A 39 2.88 11.42 13.45
N LEU A 40 3.01 12.47 12.64
CA LEU A 40 3.98 13.52 12.88
C LEU A 40 3.64 14.38 14.09
N ASP A 41 2.36 14.62 14.35
CA ASP A 41 1.89 15.24 15.58
C ASP A 41 2.28 14.40 16.81
N GLU A 42 2.09 13.08 16.75
CA GLU A 42 2.53 12.16 17.81
C GLU A 42 4.06 12.06 17.96
N MET A 43 4.81 12.30 16.88
CA MET A 43 6.28 12.34 16.90
C MET A 43 6.82 13.69 17.39
N ALA A 44 5.97 14.73 17.50
CA ALA A 44 6.39 16.05 17.94
C ALA A 44 6.97 15.97 19.37
N GLY A 45 8.13 16.61 19.56
CA GLY A 45 8.85 16.59 20.84
C GLY A 45 9.68 15.33 21.11
N LEU A 46 9.61 14.28 20.28
CA LEU A 46 10.45 13.09 20.43
C LEU A 46 11.85 13.23 19.79
N ASN A 47 12.10 14.34 19.08
CA ASN A 47 13.35 14.66 18.38
C ASN A 47 13.86 13.52 17.46
N LEU A 48 12.93 12.84 16.79
CA LEU A 48 13.22 11.73 15.89
C LEU A 48 13.63 12.25 14.52
N ARG A 49 14.74 11.75 13.97
CA ARG A 49 15.20 12.14 12.64
C ARG A 49 14.32 11.48 11.57
N THR A 50 13.37 12.24 11.04
CA THR A 50 12.35 11.75 10.10
C THR A 50 12.56 12.25 8.67
N THR A 51 12.60 11.33 7.71
CA THR A 51 12.55 11.61 6.27
C THR A 51 11.15 11.30 5.76
N LEU A 52 10.51 12.26 5.10
CA LEU A 52 9.20 12.10 4.46
C LEU A 52 9.37 11.89 2.95
N LEU A 53 8.67 10.89 2.43
CA LEU A 53 8.47 10.65 1.01
C LEU A 53 6.97 10.75 0.73
N TYR A 54 6.56 11.62 -0.18
CA TYR A 54 5.15 11.85 -0.46
C TYR A 54 4.84 11.88 -1.96
N SER A 55 3.92 11.02 -2.40
CA SER A 55 3.46 10.96 -3.79
C SER A 55 2.16 11.73 -3.98
N LEU A 56 2.12 12.54 -5.04
CA LEU A 56 0.94 13.29 -5.47
C LEU A 56 -0.08 12.43 -6.22
N GLU A 57 0.34 11.27 -6.73
CA GLU A 57 -0.56 10.32 -7.38
C GLU A 57 -1.62 9.89 -6.37
N SER A 58 -2.92 10.03 -6.65
CA SER A 58 -3.97 9.75 -5.68
C SER A 58 -5.18 9.13 -6.36
N PHE A 59 -5.71 8.07 -5.77
CA PHE A 59 -6.96 7.47 -6.24
C PHE A 59 -8.19 8.24 -5.76
N SER A 60 -8.12 8.84 -4.57
CA SER A 60 -9.24 9.61 -3.98
C SER A 60 -9.28 11.06 -4.42
N GLY A 61 -8.28 11.53 -5.16
CA GLY A 61 -8.08 12.95 -5.48
C GLY A 61 -7.60 13.80 -4.30
N GLN A 62 -7.48 13.23 -3.10
CA GLN A 62 -6.99 13.95 -1.92
C GLN A 62 -5.49 14.14 -1.99
N ASN A 63 -5.04 15.30 -1.51
CA ASN A 63 -3.64 15.70 -1.40
C ASN A 63 -3.45 16.53 -0.13
N HIS A 64 -2.42 16.21 0.67
CA HIS A 64 -2.09 16.87 1.94
C HIS A 64 -0.68 17.51 1.92
N LEU A 65 -0.13 17.78 0.73
CA LEU A 65 1.23 18.32 0.60
C LEU A 65 1.38 19.64 1.36
N ASP A 66 0.40 20.55 1.21
CA ASP A 66 0.46 21.89 1.80
C ASP A 66 0.59 21.82 3.33
N GLU A 67 -0.15 20.92 3.99
CA GLU A 67 -0.02 20.71 5.44
C GLU A 67 1.31 20.03 5.80
N LEU A 68 1.75 19.04 5.01
CA LEU A 68 3.00 18.31 5.28
C LEU A 68 4.23 19.23 5.16
N GLN A 69 4.21 20.24 4.29
CA GLN A 69 5.28 21.21 4.13
C GLN A 69 5.46 22.13 5.35
N LEU A 70 4.42 22.27 6.19
CA LEU A 70 4.47 23.11 7.39
C LEU A 70 5.09 22.39 8.59
N ILE A 71 5.28 21.06 8.52
CA ILE A 71 5.79 20.28 9.64
C ILE A 71 7.32 20.22 9.58
N PRO A 72 8.03 20.57 10.67
CA PRO A 72 9.49 20.46 10.72
C PRO A 72 9.92 19.00 10.74
N VAL A 73 10.53 18.56 9.63
CA VAL A 73 11.11 17.22 9.46
C VAL A 73 12.54 17.35 8.95
N ALA A 74 13.32 16.27 9.01
CA ALA A 74 14.72 16.33 8.58
C ALA A 74 14.86 16.47 7.05
N ASP A 75 13.91 15.91 6.30
CA ASP A 75 13.86 15.95 4.84
C ASP A 75 12.42 15.64 4.37
N LEU A 76 11.92 16.37 3.37
CA LEU A 76 10.64 16.12 2.71
C LEU A 76 10.88 16.05 1.20
N ARG A 77 10.56 14.90 0.62
CA ARG A 77 10.69 14.64 -0.82
C ARG A 77 9.32 14.37 -1.43
N VAL A 78 9.05 15.03 -2.54
CA VAL A 78 7.74 15.00 -3.21
C VAL A 78 7.91 14.39 -4.60
N TYR A 79 7.00 13.51 -5.00
CA TYR A 79 7.05 12.80 -6.28
C TYR A 79 5.74 12.94 -7.04
N ALA A 80 5.83 12.96 -8.37
CA ALA A 80 4.66 12.99 -9.24
C ALA A 80 3.94 11.63 -9.30
N SER A 81 4.68 10.53 -9.08
CA SER A 81 4.14 9.16 -9.17
C SER A 81 4.59 8.26 -8.01
N ASN A 82 3.80 7.22 -7.74
CA ASN A 82 4.13 6.17 -6.77
C ASN A 82 5.41 5.44 -7.14
N ARG A 83 5.64 5.23 -8.44
CA ARG A 83 6.83 4.53 -8.96
C ARG A 83 8.12 5.28 -8.64
N GLU A 84 8.14 6.60 -8.79
CA GLU A 84 9.30 7.44 -8.47
C GLU A 84 9.60 7.44 -6.98
N LEU A 85 8.56 7.54 -6.15
CA LEU A 85 8.69 7.45 -4.70
C LEU A 85 9.28 6.09 -4.29
N ILE A 86 8.73 4.99 -4.81
CA ILE A 86 9.19 3.63 -4.49
C ILE A 86 10.65 3.45 -4.92
N LYS A 87 11.06 4.02 -6.05
CA LYS A 87 12.45 3.99 -6.50
C LYS A 87 13.39 4.68 -5.48
N ASP A 88 13.09 5.90 -5.06
CA ASP A 88 13.93 6.60 -4.07
C ASP A 88 13.88 5.90 -2.70
N LEU A 89 12.73 5.38 -2.28
CA LEU A 89 12.64 4.55 -1.09
C LEU A 89 13.57 3.33 -1.16
N THR A 90 13.65 2.67 -2.31
CA THR A 90 14.59 1.54 -2.53
C THR A 90 16.04 1.98 -2.32
N GLU A 91 16.42 3.13 -2.88
CA GLU A 91 17.77 3.69 -2.74
C GLU A 91 18.07 4.08 -1.27
N LEU A 92 17.11 4.69 -0.57
CA LEU A 92 17.21 5.03 0.85
C LEU A 92 17.33 3.81 1.76
N LEU A 93 16.62 2.73 1.45
CA LEU A 93 16.70 1.47 2.19
C LEU A 93 18.01 0.74 1.92
N GLY A 94 18.57 0.83 0.72
CA GLY A 94 19.90 0.29 0.41
C GLY A 94 21.04 0.93 1.19
N GLN A 95 20.83 2.13 1.73
CA GLN A 95 21.78 2.83 2.60
C GLN A 95 21.36 2.81 4.08
N ALA A 96 20.24 2.17 4.39
CA ALA A 96 19.71 2.11 5.74
C ALA A 96 20.60 1.27 6.65
N ARG A 97 20.58 1.60 7.94
CA ARG A 97 21.30 0.87 9.00
C ARG A 97 20.29 0.36 10.03
N MET A 98 20.76 -0.50 10.92
CA MET A 98 19.99 -1.00 12.06
C MET A 98 19.34 0.16 12.83
N GLY A 99 18.08 -0.04 13.24
CA GLY A 99 17.26 0.99 13.88
C GLY A 99 16.45 1.86 12.92
N THR A 100 16.37 1.52 11.63
CA THR A 100 15.46 2.17 10.68
C THR A 100 14.02 1.73 10.92
N ARG A 101 13.10 2.69 11.03
CA ARG A 101 11.65 2.47 11.18
C ARG A 101 10.93 3.01 9.97
N LEU A 102 10.05 2.21 9.38
CA LEU A 102 9.29 2.55 8.18
C LEU A 102 7.80 2.66 8.50
N TYR A 103 7.16 3.68 7.96
CA TYR A 103 5.74 3.92 8.07
C TYR A 103 5.17 4.11 6.68
N LEU A 104 4.17 3.31 6.32
CA LEU A 104 3.51 3.36 5.03
C LEU A 104 2.06 3.80 5.20
N SER A 105 1.61 4.78 4.42
CA SER A 105 0.21 5.19 4.43
C SER A 105 -0.29 5.52 3.02
N GLY A 106 -1.41 4.91 2.63
CA GLY A 106 -2.02 5.20 1.34
C GLY A 106 -3.05 4.16 0.94
N SER A 107 -3.24 4.00 -0.37
CA SER A 107 -4.08 2.92 -0.90
C SER A 107 -3.47 1.54 -0.64
N GLU A 108 -4.29 0.50 -0.69
CA GLU A 108 -3.80 -0.88 -0.62
C GLU A 108 -2.82 -1.20 -1.75
N SER A 109 -3.06 -0.67 -2.95
CA SER A 109 -2.15 -0.77 -4.10
C SER A 109 -0.78 -0.19 -3.79
N PHE A 110 -0.73 1.02 -3.21
CA PHE A 110 0.52 1.67 -2.82
C PHE A 110 1.25 0.91 -1.71
N ILE A 111 0.53 0.50 -0.66
CA ILE A 111 1.13 -0.26 0.43
C ILE A 111 1.68 -1.60 -0.11
N GLY A 112 0.92 -2.29 -0.95
CA GLY A 112 1.32 -3.58 -1.51
C GLY A 112 2.54 -3.49 -2.41
N THR A 113 2.55 -2.53 -3.36
CA THR A 113 3.70 -2.30 -4.25
C THR A 113 4.95 -1.89 -3.46
N THR A 114 4.79 -1.02 -2.46
CA THR A 114 5.90 -0.63 -1.59
C THR A 114 6.43 -1.80 -0.76
N MET A 115 5.54 -2.61 -0.18
CA MET A 115 5.93 -3.78 0.61
C MET A 115 6.68 -4.85 -0.19
N GLN A 116 6.39 -5.01 -1.49
CA GLN A 116 7.17 -5.92 -2.35
C GLN A 116 8.65 -5.53 -2.38
N VAL A 117 8.95 -4.24 -2.43
CA VAL A 117 10.32 -3.72 -2.42
C VAL A 117 10.92 -3.80 -1.03
N VAL A 118 10.18 -3.38 0.00
CA VAL A 118 10.63 -3.39 1.41
C VAL A 118 11.04 -4.80 1.86
N THR A 119 10.33 -5.83 1.39
CA THR A 119 10.64 -7.23 1.71
C THR A 119 12.04 -7.65 1.24
N ALA A 120 12.62 -7.00 0.23
CA ALA A 120 13.98 -7.28 -0.23
C ALA A 120 15.07 -6.77 0.73
N PHE A 121 14.72 -5.95 1.72
CA PHE A 121 15.65 -5.39 2.72
C PHE A 121 15.49 -6.03 4.10
N ASP A 122 14.74 -7.13 4.22
CA ASP A 122 14.55 -7.91 5.45
C ASP A 122 14.12 -7.10 6.70
N LEU A 123 13.38 -6.00 6.48
CA LEU A 123 12.72 -5.27 7.56
C LEU A 123 11.63 -6.16 8.20
N ASN A 124 11.71 -6.33 9.52
CA ASN A 124 10.76 -7.13 10.27
C ASN A 124 9.39 -6.43 10.37
N ARG A 125 8.36 -7.21 10.73
CA ARG A 125 6.99 -6.67 10.86
C ARG A 125 6.86 -5.59 11.94
N ASP A 126 7.70 -5.64 12.97
CA ASP A 126 7.77 -4.64 14.05
C ASP A 126 8.64 -3.42 13.69
N GLU A 127 9.25 -3.42 12.50
CA GLU A 127 10.00 -2.28 11.93
C GLU A 127 9.18 -1.50 10.90
N VAL A 128 8.02 -2.04 10.50
CA VAL A 128 7.16 -1.47 9.45
C VAL A 128 5.70 -1.41 9.89
N LEU A 129 5.15 -0.20 10.05
CA LEU A 129 3.70 0.01 10.21
C LEU A 129 3.06 0.41 8.89
N ARG A 130 1.84 -0.08 8.63
CA ARG A 130 1.09 0.25 7.40
C ARG A 130 -0.33 0.64 7.72
N GLU A 131 -0.77 1.81 7.27
CA GLU A 131 -2.15 2.27 7.44
C GLU A 131 -2.83 2.50 6.10
N ASN A 132 -3.88 1.72 5.82
CA ASN A 132 -4.72 1.93 4.65
C ASN A 132 -5.60 3.17 4.85
N SER A 133 -5.62 4.04 3.84
CA SER A 133 -6.30 5.33 3.88
C SER A 133 -7.76 5.29 3.38
N GLY A 134 -8.42 4.15 3.56
CA GLY A 134 -9.86 3.98 3.35
C GLY A 134 -10.30 3.90 1.88
N THR A 135 -9.39 3.66 0.93
CA THR A 135 -9.77 3.47 -0.48
C THR A 135 -10.26 2.03 -0.69
N LEU A 136 -11.44 1.86 -1.29
CA LEU A 136 -12.02 0.55 -1.69
C LEU A 136 -11.39 0.01 -2.97
N VAL A 137 -10.07 0.07 -3.07
CA VAL A 137 -9.34 -0.45 -4.23
C VAL A 137 -8.38 -1.55 -3.82
N ARG A 138 -8.31 -2.59 -4.65
CA ARG A 138 -7.44 -3.74 -4.43
C ARG A 138 -6.34 -3.77 -5.47
N ARG A 139 -5.17 -4.23 -5.05
CA ARG A 139 -4.15 -4.73 -5.97
C ARG A 139 -4.40 -6.20 -6.25
N VAL A 140 -4.47 -6.56 -7.51
CA VAL A 140 -4.86 -7.89 -7.97
C VAL A 140 -3.78 -8.49 -8.85
N TRP A 141 -3.49 -9.77 -8.66
CA TRP A 141 -2.60 -10.56 -9.50
C TRP A 141 -3.42 -11.60 -10.27
N CYS A 142 -3.29 -11.59 -11.60
CA CYS A 142 -3.91 -12.56 -12.48
C CYS A 142 -3.14 -13.87 -12.47
N VAL A 143 -3.79 -14.97 -12.08
CA VAL A 143 -3.15 -16.30 -12.03
C VAL A 143 -2.79 -16.87 -13.40
N HIS A 144 -3.31 -16.31 -14.50
CA HIS A 144 -3.14 -16.88 -15.84
C HIS A 144 -1.96 -16.29 -16.62
N CYS A 145 -1.67 -15.00 -16.40
CA CYS A 145 -0.70 -14.26 -17.21
C CYS A 145 0.25 -13.41 -16.36
N ASP A 146 0.25 -13.62 -15.04
CA ASP A 146 1.10 -12.94 -14.06
C ASP A 146 0.96 -11.41 -14.01
N THR A 147 -0.02 -10.84 -14.70
CA THR A 147 -0.26 -9.40 -14.73
C THR A 147 -0.78 -8.91 -13.39
N TYR A 148 -0.16 -7.84 -12.87
CA TYR A 148 -0.67 -7.08 -11.74
C TYR A 148 -1.59 -5.98 -12.24
N ILE A 149 -2.75 -5.86 -11.63
CA ILE A 149 -3.73 -4.81 -11.89
C ILE A 149 -3.89 -4.02 -10.59
N GLU A 150 -3.55 -2.74 -10.67
CA GLU A 150 -3.69 -1.82 -9.55
C GLU A 150 -5.09 -1.22 -9.55
N ASN A 151 -5.55 -0.82 -8.37
CA ASN A 151 -6.76 -0.03 -8.19
C ASN A 151 -8.07 -0.70 -8.67
N VAL A 152 -8.17 -2.03 -8.57
CA VAL A 152 -9.41 -2.76 -8.93
C VAL A 152 -10.49 -2.44 -7.91
N THR A 153 -11.66 -2.00 -8.39
CA THR A 153 -12.86 -1.68 -7.57
C THR A 153 -13.96 -2.72 -7.70
N GLN A 154 -13.94 -3.52 -8.76
CA GLN A 154 -14.98 -4.50 -9.08
C GLN A 154 -14.48 -5.92 -8.83
N ARG A 155 -15.34 -6.77 -8.26
CA ARG A 155 -15.04 -8.18 -8.01
C ARG A 155 -14.84 -8.96 -9.31
N VAL A 156 -15.59 -8.60 -10.36
CA VAL A 156 -15.49 -9.18 -11.69
C VAL A 156 -14.98 -8.13 -12.65
N PHE A 157 -13.90 -8.43 -13.38
CA PHE A 157 -13.29 -7.49 -14.31
C PHE A 157 -12.56 -8.23 -15.44
N GLN A 158 -12.31 -7.54 -16.54
CA GLN A 158 -11.50 -8.09 -17.63
C GLN A 158 -10.01 -7.80 -17.39
N CYS A 159 -9.17 -8.84 -17.44
CA CYS A 159 -7.73 -8.67 -17.29
C CYS A 159 -7.15 -7.89 -18.48
N PRO A 160 -6.39 -6.80 -18.26
CA PRO A 160 -5.76 -6.05 -19.36
C PRO A 160 -4.61 -6.81 -20.03
N GLY A 161 -4.06 -7.84 -19.37
CA GLY A 161 -2.96 -8.65 -19.91
C GLY A 161 -3.43 -9.78 -20.83
N CYS A 162 -4.40 -10.60 -20.38
CA CYS A 162 -4.86 -11.77 -21.13
C CYS A 162 -6.31 -11.69 -21.64
N ALA A 163 -7.00 -10.57 -21.41
CA ALA A 163 -8.39 -10.33 -21.80
C ALA A 163 -9.44 -11.30 -21.24
N LEU A 164 -9.06 -12.24 -20.35
CA LEU A 164 -10.01 -13.10 -19.64
C LEU A 164 -10.81 -12.32 -18.61
N THR A 165 -12.09 -12.67 -18.46
CA THR A 165 -12.92 -12.20 -17.34
C THR A 165 -12.51 -12.94 -16.08
N LEU A 166 -12.10 -12.18 -15.06
CA LEU A 166 -11.60 -12.71 -13.81
C LEU A 166 -12.53 -12.34 -12.65
N VAL A 167 -12.52 -13.18 -11.63
CA VAL A 167 -13.12 -12.92 -10.32
C VAL A 167 -12.01 -12.77 -9.28
N VAL A 168 -12.03 -11.66 -8.53
CA VAL A 168 -11.14 -11.41 -7.39
C VAL A 168 -11.60 -12.30 -6.23
N ARG A 169 -10.71 -13.18 -5.78
CA ARG A 169 -10.91 -14.01 -4.58
C ARG A 169 -10.42 -13.25 -3.36
N ASP A 170 -10.99 -13.53 -2.20
CA ASP A 170 -10.60 -12.92 -0.91
C ASP A 170 -9.24 -13.44 -0.38
N HIS A 171 -8.50 -14.21 -1.19
CA HIS A 171 -7.18 -14.72 -0.85
C HIS A 171 -6.08 -13.70 -1.20
N TYR A 172 -5.40 -13.19 -0.17
CA TYR A 172 -4.29 -12.26 -0.31
C TYR A 172 -2.94 -12.97 -0.14
N SER A 173 -2.11 -12.88 -1.16
CA SER A 173 -0.74 -13.39 -1.08
C SER A 173 0.17 -12.35 -0.44
N ARG A 174 0.72 -12.64 0.74
CA ARG A 174 1.70 -11.77 1.41
C ARG A 174 2.98 -11.61 0.59
N ARG A 175 3.40 -12.67 -0.12
CA ARG A 175 4.60 -12.66 -0.98
C ARG A 175 4.40 -11.77 -2.20
N LEU A 176 3.22 -11.84 -2.83
CA LEU A 176 2.90 -11.02 -4.00
C LEU A 176 2.32 -9.65 -3.61
N ALA A 177 2.01 -9.44 -2.34
CA ALA A 177 1.31 -8.27 -1.82
C ALA A 177 0.06 -7.89 -2.65
N ALA A 178 -0.71 -8.90 -3.07
CA ALA A 178 -1.86 -8.76 -3.96
C ALA A 178 -2.93 -9.84 -3.70
N PHE A 179 -4.18 -9.51 -4.01
CA PHE A 179 -5.29 -10.47 -4.08
C PHE A 179 -5.18 -11.31 -5.35
N GLN A 180 -5.60 -12.56 -5.29
CA GLN A 180 -5.59 -13.43 -6.48
C GLN A 180 -6.89 -13.26 -7.27
N ALA A 181 -6.76 -13.15 -8.60
CA ALA A 181 -7.89 -13.21 -9.51
C ALA A 181 -7.78 -14.40 -10.46
N VAL A 182 -8.86 -15.18 -10.52
CA VAL A 182 -8.97 -16.43 -11.28
C VAL A 182 -10.09 -16.31 -12.31
N LYS A 183 -10.20 -17.25 -13.26
CA LYS A 183 -11.21 -17.18 -14.33
C LYS A 183 -12.60 -17.19 -13.70
N ALA A 184 -13.44 -16.24 -14.11
CA ALA A 184 -14.76 -16.03 -13.51
C ALA A 184 -15.74 -17.15 -13.85
N ASP A 185 -15.67 -17.66 -15.07
CA ASP A 185 -16.49 -18.71 -15.66
C ASP A 185 -15.69 -20.03 -15.78
N ALA A 186 -14.93 -20.37 -14.73
CA ALA A 186 -14.08 -21.56 -14.72
C ALA A 186 -14.89 -22.87 -14.58
N GLU A 187 -16.04 -22.81 -13.91
CA GLU A 187 -16.92 -23.96 -13.67
C GLU A 187 -17.81 -24.23 -14.89
N VAL A 188 -18.49 -23.18 -15.40
CA VAL A 188 -19.33 -23.24 -16.60
C VAL A 188 -18.97 -22.09 -17.53
N PRO A 189 -18.45 -22.35 -18.75
CA PRO A 189 -18.10 -21.29 -19.70
C PRO A 189 -19.30 -20.38 -20.03
N GLY A 190 -19.10 -19.07 -19.91
CA GLY A 190 -20.14 -18.07 -20.18
C GLY A 190 -21.04 -17.72 -18.99
N GLU A 191 -21.00 -18.47 -17.89
CA GLU A 191 -21.69 -18.09 -16.65
C GLU A 191 -20.77 -17.23 -15.78
N LEU A 192 -21.13 -15.95 -15.62
CA LEU A 192 -20.39 -15.00 -14.82
C LEU A 192 -21.10 -14.72 -13.49
N PRO A 193 -20.36 -14.63 -12.36
CA PRO A 193 -20.92 -14.13 -11.12
C PRO A 193 -21.27 -12.65 -11.24
N GLU A 194 -22.13 -12.17 -10.34
CA GLU A 194 -22.48 -10.74 -10.31
C GLU A 194 -21.23 -9.87 -10.07
N ALA A 195 -21.16 -8.76 -10.82
CA ALA A 195 -20.11 -7.76 -10.68
C ALA A 195 -20.42 -6.86 -9.48
N GLU A 196 -20.10 -7.36 -8.29
CA GLU A 196 -20.21 -6.61 -7.03
C GLU A 196 -18.99 -5.67 -6.86
N GLU A 197 -19.19 -4.53 -6.20
CA GLU A 197 -18.08 -3.71 -5.71
C GLU A 197 -17.28 -4.48 -4.66
N LEU A 198 -15.96 -4.25 -4.63
CA LEU A 198 -15.09 -4.86 -3.64
C LEU A 198 -15.33 -4.22 -2.26
N ASP A 199 -15.75 -5.03 -1.31
CA ASP A 199 -15.93 -4.65 0.08
C ASP A 199 -14.63 -4.75 0.90
N THR A 200 -14.67 -4.16 2.10
CA THR A 200 -13.54 -4.10 3.05
C THR A 200 -13.40 -5.31 3.93
#